data_AF-A0AAE1V557-F1
#
_entry.id   AF-A0AAE1V557-F1
#
_cell.length_a   1.000
_cell.length_b   1.000
_cell.length_c   1.000
_cell.angle_alpha   90.00
_cell.angle_beta   90.00
_cell.angle_gamma   90.00
#
_symmetry.space_group_name_H-M   'P 1'
#
loop_
_entity.id
_entity.type
_entity.pdbx_description
1 polymer ?
#
loop_
_entity_poly.entity_id
_entity_poly.type
_entity_poly.pdbx_seq_one_letter_code
_entity_poly.pdbx_strand_id
1 'polypeptide(L)'
;MVNISLLIGAIVSWAIMWPMIEEKKGDWYSAKLSATSLHGIQGYRVFIAIAMMLGDGLFHFVYMLVVTISSFTKRKSGEENYSGEGSSEDYDKEIRNKYFLKDQIPNWAAFGGYAAIAVISIIVVPIIFHSLKWYHVLVAYLIAPILAFCNSYGVGLTDWSLASNYGKIAVLTFSYWVGLENGGVIAGLASCGLMMSILDTASALMGDFKIGYLTLTSPRSMFFSQLIGTAMAVS
;
A
#
# COMPACT_ATOMS: atom_id res chain seq x y z
N MET A 1 23.90 9.94 1.24
CA MET A 1 23.43 9.51 2.58
C MET A 1 23.05 8.03 2.58
N VAL A 2 22.03 7.60 1.81
CA VAL A 2 21.53 6.21 1.81
C VAL A 2 22.60 5.14 1.52
N ASN A 3 23.48 5.35 0.53
CA ASN A 3 24.56 4.39 0.21
C ASN A 3 25.60 4.23 1.34
N ILE A 4 25.88 5.28 2.10
CA ILE A 4 26.83 5.22 3.22
C ILE A 4 26.20 4.47 4.39
N SER A 5 24.93 4.72 4.68
CA SER A 5 24.17 3.97 5.68
C SER A 5 24.05 2.48 5.33
N LEU A 6 23.80 2.16 4.05
CA LEU A 6 23.80 0.79 3.53
C LEU A 6 25.17 0.12 3.69
N LEU A 7 26.24 0.83 3.36
CA LEU A 7 27.61 0.30 3.47
C LEU A 7 27.99 0.05 4.94
N ILE A 8 27.72 0.99 5.83
CA ILE A 8 27.98 0.84 7.27
C ILE A 8 27.13 -0.29 7.85
N GLY A 9 25.85 -0.37 7.49
CA GLY A 9 24.96 -1.46 7.89
C GLY A 9 25.46 -2.82 7.42
N ALA A 10 25.94 -2.91 6.17
CA ALA A 10 26.54 -4.13 5.63
C ALA A 10 27.81 -4.52 6.40
N ILE A 11 28.70 -3.56 6.67
CA ILE A 11 29.94 -3.78 7.43
C ILE A 11 29.62 -4.26 8.85
N VAL A 12 28.70 -3.61 9.57
CA VAL A 12 28.32 -4.01 10.94
C VAL A 12 27.65 -5.39 10.95
N SER A 13 26.78 -5.67 9.97
CA SER A 13 26.11 -6.97 9.85
C SER A 13 27.12 -8.10 9.62
N TRP A 14 28.04 -7.93 8.66
CA TRP A 14 29.06 -8.93 8.31
C TRP A 14 30.19 -9.05 9.33
N ALA A 15 30.69 -7.94 9.86
CA ALA A 15 31.87 -7.93 10.72
C ALA A 15 31.58 -8.23 12.19
N ILE A 16 30.35 -7.97 12.67
CA ILE A 16 30.03 -8.08 14.10
C ILE A 16 28.87 -9.05 14.32
N MET A 17 27.75 -8.83 13.62
CA MET A 17 26.51 -9.54 13.93
C MET A 17 26.56 -11.02 13.54
N TRP A 18 27.06 -11.35 12.35
CA TRP A 18 27.19 -12.75 11.91
C TRP A 18 28.23 -13.58 12.70
N PRO A 19 29.45 -13.10 12.96
CA PRO A 19 30.42 -13.87 13.74
C PRO A 19 29.94 -14.13 15.17
N MET A 20 29.24 -13.20 15.81
CA MET A 20 28.64 -13.43 17.14
C MET A 20 27.56 -14.53 17.14
N ILE A 21 26.78 -14.65 16.07
CA ILE A 21 25.76 -15.70 15.93
C ILE A 21 26.41 -17.04 15.57
N GLU A 22 27.50 -17.04 14.80
CA GLU A 22 28.28 -18.24 14.49
C GLU A 22 29.00 -18.82 15.71
N GLU A 23 29.42 -17.99 16.66
CA GLU A 23 30.02 -18.43 17.92
C GLU A 23 29.03 -19.18 18.83
N LYS A 24 27.71 -18.99 18.65
CA LYS A 24 26.64 -19.71 19.37
C LYS A 24 26.23 -21.03 18.72
N LYS A 25 27.03 -21.54 17.78
CA LYS A 25 26.83 -22.84 17.14
C LYS A 25 26.94 -23.97 18.17
N GLY A 26 25.91 -24.80 18.29
CA GLY A 26 25.81 -25.88 19.28
C GLY A 26 24.77 -25.65 20.36
N ASP A 27 24.55 -24.40 20.79
CA ASP A 27 23.52 -24.02 21.79
C ASP A 27 22.22 -23.54 21.13
N TRP A 28 22.33 -22.68 20.11
CA TRP A 28 21.16 -22.08 19.42
C TRP A 28 20.71 -22.88 18.20
N TYR A 29 21.64 -23.56 17.54
CA TYR A 29 21.35 -24.46 16.41
C TYR A 29 22.39 -25.58 16.33
N SER A 30 21.97 -26.76 15.87
CA SER A 30 22.79 -27.97 15.94
C SER A 30 24.05 -27.85 15.08
N ALA A 31 25.20 -28.15 15.68
CA ALA A 31 26.52 -28.03 15.05
C ALA A 31 26.75 -29.00 13.89
N LYS A 32 25.88 -30.01 13.73
CA LYS A 32 25.96 -31.05 12.68
C LYS A 32 25.26 -30.68 11.37
N LEU A 33 24.53 -29.57 11.31
CA LEU A 33 23.86 -29.14 10.07
C LEU A 33 24.79 -28.31 9.17
N SER A 34 24.66 -28.53 7.86
CA SER A 34 25.28 -27.71 6.82
C SER A 34 24.88 -26.23 6.97
N ALA A 35 25.83 -25.33 6.69
CA ALA A 35 25.61 -23.87 6.71
C ALA A 35 24.51 -23.41 5.73
N THR A 36 24.14 -24.24 4.75
CA THR A 36 23.07 -23.99 3.77
C THR A 36 21.69 -24.46 4.24
N SER A 37 21.59 -25.12 5.40
CA SER A 37 20.30 -25.59 5.91
C SER A 37 19.50 -24.45 6.53
N LEU A 38 18.19 -24.40 6.21
CA LEU A 38 17.20 -23.51 6.82
C LEU A 38 17.06 -23.71 8.35
N HIS A 39 17.49 -24.85 8.87
CA HIS A 39 17.53 -25.13 10.32
C HIS A 39 18.87 -24.75 10.98
N GLY A 40 19.82 -24.19 10.22
CA GLY A 40 21.10 -23.70 10.72
C GLY A 40 21.21 -22.17 10.62
N ILE A 41 22.41 -21.67 10.36
CA ILE A 41 22.70 -20.23 10.29
C ILE A 41 21.87 -19.50 9.22
N GLN A 42 21.54 -20.14 8.10
CA GLN A 42 20.71 -19.55 7.05
C GLN A 42 19.28 -19.27 7.50
N GLY A 43 18.71 -20.09 8.38
CA GLY A 43 17.41 -19.83 8.98
C GLY A 43 17.39 -18.48 9.69
N TYR A 44 18.37 -18.24 10.57
CA TYR A 44 18.51 -16.96 11.26
C TYR A 44 18.64 -15.79 10.28
N ARG A 45 19.41 -15.92 9.20
CA ARG A 45 19.52 -14.87 8.17
C ARG A 45 18.17 -14.53 7.55
N VAL A 46 17.43 -15.56 7.14
CA VAL A 46 16.13 -15.41 6.46
C VAL A 46 15.07 -14.88 7.42
N PHE A 47 14.94 -15.44 8.62
CA PHE A 47 13.94 -14.99 9.60
C PHE A 47 14.19 -13.57 10.09
N ILE A 48 15.44 -13.20 10.39
CA ILE A 48 15.78 -11.83 10.80
C ILE A 48 15.50 -10.84 9.67
N ALA A 49 15.80 -11.20 8.41
CA ALA A 49 15.50 -10.35 7.25
C ALA A 49 13.98 -10.17 7.05
N ILE A 50 13.19 -11.25 7.14
CA ILE A 50 11.72 -11.18 7.05
C ILE A 50 11.13 -10.37 8.20
N ALA A 51 11.64 -10.55 9.43
CA ALA A 51 11.19 -9.79 10.59
C ALA A 51 11.48 -8.29 10.45
N MET A 52 12.67 -7.91 9.99
CA MET A 52 12.99 -6.51 9.70
C MET A 52 12.10 -5.94 8.58
N MET A 53 11.93 -6.68 7.48
CA MET A 53 11.09 -6.28 6.35
C MET A 53 9.62 -6.07 6.77
N LEU A 54 9.09 -6.94 7.63
CA LEU A 54 7.75 -6.82 8.18
C LEU A 54 7.65 -5.68 9.20
N GLY A 55 8.66 -5.51 10.06
CA GLY A 55 8.71 -4.41 11.04
C GLY A 55 8.73 -3.03 10.38
N ASP A 56 9.54 -2.86 9.33
CA ASP A 56 9.58 -1.64 8.51
C ASP A 56 8.22 -1.37 7.86
N GLY A 57 7.64 -2.39 7.19
CA GLY A 57 6.32 -2.27 6.57
C GLY A 57 5.23 -1.89 7.57
N LEU A 58 5.23 -2.52 8.75
CA LEU A 58 4.25 -2.27 9.81
C LEU A 58 4.43 -0.87 10.42
N PHE A 59 5.66 -0.42 10.64
CA PHE A 59 5.94 0.92 11.14
C PHE A 59 5.37 1.98 10.19
N HIS A 60 5.67 1.86 8.90
CA HIS A 60 5.17 2.77 7.87
C HIS A 60 3.64 2.73 7.77
N PHE A 61 3.04 1.53 7.86
CA PHE A 61 1.58 1.35 7.89
C PHE A 61 0.93 2.12 9.05
N VAL A 62 1.43 1.94 10.27
CA VAL A 62 0.90 2.60 11.48
C VAL A 62 1.14 4.11 11.42
N TYR A 63 2.33 4.54 11.02
CA TYR A 63 2.67 5.95 10.86
C TYR A 63 1.67 6.66 9.94
N MET A 64 1.37 6.08 8.77
CA MET A 64 0.43 6.65 7.81
C MET A 64 -1.01 6.66 8.32
N LEU A 65 -1.45 5.63 9.04
CA LEU A 65 -2.75 5.64 9.70
C LEU A 65 -2.86 6.76 10.72
N VAL A 66 -1.85 6.94 11.57
CA VAL A 66 -1.82 7.99 12.59
C VAL A 66 -1.85 9.37 11.95
N VAL A 67 -1.05 9.60 10.91
CA VAL A 67 -1.02 10.88 10.17
C VAL A 67 -2.39 11.17 9.55
N THR A 68 -3.00 10.17 8.91
CA THR A 68 -4.33 10.31 8.29
C THR A 68 -5.42 10.58 9.33
N ILE A 69 -5.47 9.82 10.42
CA ILE A 69 -6.48 10.04 11.47
C ILE A 69 -6.28 11.42 12.12
N SER A 70 -5.03 11.81 12.39
CA SER A 70 -4.70 13.09 13.01
C SER A 70 -5.09 14.27 12.11
N SER A 71 -4.89 14.17 10.80
CA SER A 71 -5.25 15.23 9.86
C SER A 71 -6.76 15.35 9.66
N PHE A 72 -7.49 14.23 9.62
CA PHE A 72 -8.95 14.21 9.63
C PHE A 72 -9.52 14.84 10.91
N THR A 73 -8.92 14.52 12.06
CA THR A 73 -9.33 15.07 13.36
C THR A 73 -9.03 16.57 13.44
N LYS A 74 -7.85 17.02 12.99
CA LYS A 74 -7.47 18.44 12.94
C LYS A 74 -8.36 19.27 12.01
N ARG A 75 -8.79 18.71 10.88
CA ARG A 75 -9.76 19.37 9.99
C ARG A 75 -11.14 19.48 10.62
N LYS A 76 -11.58 18.45 11.34
CA LYS A 76 -12.87 18.45 12.05
C LYS A 76 -12.88 19.38 13.27
N SER A 77 -11.74 19.61 13.92
CA SER A 77 -11.60 20.55 15.04
C SER A 77 -11.25 21.98 14.63
N GLY A 78 -10.88 22.21 13.37
CA GLY A 78 -10.46 23.50 12.83
C GLY A 78 -11.55 24.22 12.04
N GLU A 79 -12.83 23.91 12.28
CA GLU A 79 -13.97 24.58 11.67
C GLU A 79 -14.40 25.86 12.41
N GLU A 80 -13.50 26.44 13.21
CA GLU A 80 -13.69 27.78 13.80
C GLU A 80 -12.38 28.58 13.72
N ASN A 81 -12.49 29.79 13.14
CA ASN A 81 -11.46 30.82 12.85
C ASN A 81 -10.82 30.80 11.45
N TYR A 82 -11.65 30.97 10.40
CA TYR A 82 -11.22 31.71 9.21
C TYR A 82 -11.74 33.14 9.31
N SER A 83 -11.02 33.98 10.05
CA SER A 83 -11.22 35.43 10.09
C SER A 83 -10.08 36.08 9.30
N GLY A 84 -10.41 36.62 8.12
CA GLY A 84 -9.68 37.72 7.46
C GLY A 84 -8.37 37.37 6.75
N GLU A 85 -8.40 37.26 5.41
CA GLU A 85 -8.05 38.33 4.47
C GLU A 85 -8.14 37.74 3.05
N GLY A 86 -9.01 38.32 2.21
CA GLY A 86 -9.19 37.88 0.82
C GLY A 86 -7.94 38.16 -0.01
N SER A 87 -7.03 37.19 -0.06
CA SER A 87 -5.94 37.14 -1.01
C SER A 87 -6.43 36.54 -2.34
N SER A 88 -5.81 36.90 -3.46
CA SER A 88 -6.12 36.32 -4.78
C SER A 88 -6.04 34.79 -4.79
N GLU A 89 -5.26 34.19 -3.88
CA GLU A 89 -5.17 32.74 -3.70
C GLU A 89 -6.48 32.12 -3.19
N ASP A 90 -7.23 32.80 -2.31
CA ASP A 90 -8.52 32.31 -1.82
C ASP A 90 -9.61 32.41 -2.89
N TYR A 91 -9.64 33.50 -3.66
CA TYR A 91 -10.54 33.67 -4.81
C TYR A 91 -10.27 32.63 -5.91
N ASP A 92 -9.00 32.40 -6.29
CA ASP A 92 -8.63 31.38 -7.27
C ASP A 92 -8.95 29.97 -6.76
N LYS A 93 -8.78 29.71 -5.46
CA LYS A 93 -9.16 28.45 -4.82
C LYS A 93 -10.66 28.24 -4.80
N GLU A 94 -11.46 29.30 -4.62
CA GLU A 94 -12.92 29.28 -4.69
C GLU A 94 -13.42 28.99 -6.12
N ILE A 95 -12.83 29.64 -7.13
CA ILE A 95 -13.14 29.41 -8.55
C ILE A 95 -12.79 27.96 -8.92
N ARG A 96 -11.60 27.50 -8.54
CA ARG A 96 -11.12 26.14 -8.82
C ARG A 96 -11.96 25.08 -8.11
N ASN A 97 -12.39 25.31 -6.87
CA ASN A 97 -13.36 24.44 -6.19
C ASN A 97 -14.72 24.44 -6.90
N LYS A 98 -15.23 25.59 -7.35
CA LYS A 98 -16.50 25.67 -8.07
C LYS A 98 -16.47 24.90 -9.39
N TYR A 99 -15.39 24.98 -10.16
CA TYR A 99 -15.24 24.20 -11.40
C TYR A 99 -15.07 22.69 -11.12
N PHE A 100 -14.28 22.32 -10.10
CA PHE A 100 -14.04 20.92 -9.74
C PHE A 100 -15.28 20.22 -9.15
N LEU A 101 -16.06 20.91 -8.30
CA LEU A 101 -17.27 20.37 -7.68
C LEU A 101 -18.47 20.34 -8.64
N LYS A 102 -18.52 21.24 -9.63
CA LYS A 102 -19.59 21.25 -10.65
C LYS A 102 -19.53 20.02 -11.57
N ASP A 103 -18.36 19.40 -11.69
CA ASP A 103 -18.13 18.17 -12.45
C ASP A 103 -18.06 16.89 -11.60
N GLN A 104 -18.60 16.90 -10.38
CA GLN A 104 -18.58 15.71 -9.53
C GLN A 104 -19.39 14.56 -10.16
N ILE A 105 -18.79 13.38 -10.32
CA ILE A 105 -19.46 12.17 -10.83
C ILE A 105 -20.71 11.94 -9.96
N PRO A 106 -21.91 11.77 -10.55
CA PRO A 106 -23.12 11.57 -9.76
C PRO A 106 -22.93 10.37 -8.83
N ASN A 107 -23.19 10.57 -7.54
CA ASN A 107 -22.93 9.57 -6.49
C ASN A 107 -23.57 8.20 -6.79
N TRP A 108 -24.68 8.17 -7.54
CA TRP A 108 -25.34 6.95 -7.99
C TRP A 108 -24.52 6.15 -9.02
N ALA A 109 -23.86 6.84 -9.97
CA ALA A 109 -22.98 6.20 -10.94
C ALA A 109 -21.68 5.70 -10.29
N ALA A 110 -21.15 6.46 -9.32
CA ALA A 110 -19.98 6.05 -8.53
C ALA A 110 -20.28 4.79 -7.69
N PHE A 111 -21.43 4.76 -7.00
CA PHE A 111 -21.83 3.60 -6.21
C PHE A 111 -22.12 2.37 -7.08
N GLY A 112 -22.84 2.55 -8.20
CA GLY A 112 -23.14 1.46 -9.14
C GLY A 112 -21.89 0.88 -9.82
N GLY A 113 -20.97 1.74 -10.27
CA GLY A 113 -19.71 1.32 -10.88
C GLY A 113 -18.79 0.59 -9.88
N TYR A 114 -18.68 1.12 -8.66
CA TYR A 114 -17.91 0.47 -7.60
C TYR A 114 -18.50 -0.90 -7.24
N ALA A 115 -19.82 -1.00 -7.08
CA ALA A 115 -20.49 -2.27 -6.79
C ALA A 115 -20.29 -3.29 -7.93
N ALA A 116 -20.41 -2.87 -9.19
CA ALA A 116 -20.21 -3.75 -10.35
C ALA A 116 -18.77 -4.27 -10.45
N ILE A 117 -17.77 -3.39 -10.32
CA ILE A 117 -16.35 -3.76 -10.34
C ILE A 117 -16.02 -4.65 -9.14
N ALA A 118 -16.59 -4.37 -7.97
CA ALA A 118 -16.41 -5.20 -6.78
C ALA A 118 -16.95 -6.62 -7.00
N VAL A 119 -18.16 -6.75 -7.53
CA VAL A 119 -18.79 -8.06 -7.80
C VAL A 119 -17.98 -8.85 -8.83
N ILE A 120 -17.57 -8.21 -9.93
CA ILE A 120 -16.73 -8.86 -10.96
C ILE A 120 -15.39 -9.31 -10.36
N SER A 121 -14.74 -8.47 -9.56
CA SER A 121 -13.47 -8.80 -8.91
C SER A 121 -13.61 -9.96 -7.92
N ILE A 122 -14.68 -9.96 -7.13
CA ILE A 122 -14.99 -11.04 -6.18
C ILE A 122 -15.18 -12.37 -6.92
N ILE A 123 -15.69 -12.35 -8.16
CA ILE A 123 -15.91 -13.55 -8.98
C ILE A 123 -14.66 -14.02 -9.70
N VAL A 124 -13.90 -13.11 -10.31
CA VAL A 124 -12.75 -13.46 -11.16
C VAL A 124 -11.53 -13.89 -10.34
N VAL A 125 -11.28 -13.26 -9.18
CA VAL A 125 -10.09 -13.55 -8.36
C VAL A 125 -10.04 -15.00 -7.83
N PRO A 126 -11.13 -15.59 -7.31
CA PRO A 126 -11.15 -17.00 -6.90
C PRO A 126 -11.01 -18.00 -8.06
N ILE A 127 -11.36 -17.60 -9.28
CA ILE A 127 -11.24 -18.44 -10.48
C ILE A 127 -9.78 -18.49 -10.96
N ILE A 128 -9.08 -17.36 -10.91
CA ILE A 128 -7.65 -17.29 -11.28
C ILE A 128 -6.78 -17.92 -10.19
N PHE A 129 -7.11 -17.67 -8.93
CA PHE A 129 -6.36 -18.16 -7.78
C PHE A 129 -7.25 -19.06 -6.92
N HIS A 130 -7.38 -20.33 -7.32
CA HIS A 130 -8.16 -21.31 -6.55
C HIS A 130 -7.71 -21.46 -5.08
N SER A 131 -6.45 -21.11 -4.76
CA SER A 131 -5.94 -21.05 -3.38
C SER A 131 -6.56 -19.93 -2.53
N LEU A 132 -7.13 -18.89 -3.15
CA LEU A 132 -7.84 -17.79 -2.48
C LEU A 132 -9.34 -18.08 -2.47
N LYS A 133 -9.82 -18.66 -1.36
CA LYS A 133 -11.26 -18.85 -1.14
C LYS A 133 -11.99 -17.50 -1.12
N TRP A 134 -13.25 -17.50 -1.56
CA TRP A 134 -14.12 -16.32 -1.69
C TRP A 134 -14.16 -15.41 -0.45
N TYR A 135 -14.09 -15.97 0.77
CA TYR A 135 -14.09 -15.18 1.99
C TYR A 135 -12.82 -14.33 2.19
N HIS A 136 -11.65 -14.82 1.77
CA HIS A 136 -10.40 -14.04 1.84
C HIS A 136 -10.44 -12.86 0.88
N VAL A 137 -10.98 -13.08 -0.32
CA VAL A 137 -11.14 -12.04 -1.34
C VAL A 137 -12.12 -10.98 -0.87
N LEU A 138 -13.23 -11.37 -0.23
CA LEU A 138 -14.21 -10.45 0.34
C LEU A 138 -13.58 -9.55 1.42
N VAL A 139 -12.83 -10.12 2.36
CA VAL A 139 -12.12 -9.36 3.40
C VAL A 139 -11.07 -8.42 2.78
N ALA A 140 -10.31 -8.91 1.79
CA ALA A 140 -9.36 -8.08 1.05
C ALA A 140 -10.05 -6.87 0.40
N TYR A 141 -11.22 -7.09 -0.20
CA TYR A 141 -11.98 -6.04 -0.89
C TYR A 141 -12.62 -5.02 0.06
N LEU A 142 -12.82 -5.39 1.33
CA LEU A 142 -13.31 -4.47 2.35
C LEU A 142 -12.17 -3.59 2.90
N ILE A 143 -10.98 -4.17 3.04
CA ILE A 143 -9.79 -3.50 3.60
C ILE A 143 -9.07 -2.65 2.53
N ALA A 144 -8.92 -3.16 1.30
CA ALA A 144 -8.16 -2.51 0.23
C ALA A 144 -8.63 -1.08 -0.10
N PRO A 145 -9.93 -0.73 -0.14
CA PRO A 145 -10.38 0.63 -0.39
C PRO A 145 -10.02 1.59 0.74
N ILE A 146 -10.06 1.13 1.99
CA ILE A 146 -9.67 1.92 3.17
C ILE A 146 -8.16 2.20 3.11
N LEU A 147 -7.37 1.19 2.76
CA LEU A 147 -5.92 1.33 2.59
C LEU A 147 -5.57 2.19 1.37
N ALA A 148 -6.28 2.05 0.25
CA ALA A 148 -6.11 2.88 -0.93
C ALA A 148 -6.41 4.33 -0.62
N PHE A 149 -7.49 4.61 0.12
CA PHE A 149 -7.80 5.96 0.57
C PHE A 149 -6.70 6.53 1.47
N CYS A 150 -6.23 5.77 2.45
CA CYS A 150 -5.14 6.19 3.33
C CYS A 150 -3.83 6.42 2.55
N ASN A 151 -3.52 5.56 1.58
CA ASN A 151 -2.33 5.66 0.76
C ASN A 151 -2.40 6.87 -0.17
N SER A 152 -3.50 7.06 -0.91
CA SER A 152 -3.72 8.25 -1.74
C SER A 152 -3.69 9.54 -0.92
N TYR A 153 -4.26 9.51 0.29
CA TYR A 153 -4.23 10.65 1.19
C TYR A 153 -2.81 11.01 1.63
N GLY A 154 -2.03 10.01 2.06
CA GLY A 154 -0.64 10.24 2.44
C GLY A 154 0.24 10.62 1.27
N VAL A 155 0.10 9.99 0.09
CA VAL A 155 0.75 10.43 -1.16
C VAL A 155 0.44 11.90 -1.44
N GLY A 156 -0.80 12.34 -1.24
CA GLY A 156 -1.19 13.73 -1.42
C GLY A 156 -0.43 14.72 -0.51
N LEU A 157 -0.06 14.29 0.70
CA LEU A 157 0.60 15.11 1.73
C LEU A 157 2.14 14.97 1.75
N THR A 158 2.66 13.78 1.53
CA THR A 158 4.08 13.43 1.69
C THR A 158 4.78 13.06 0.38
N ASP A 159 4.05 13.03 -0.74
CA ASP A 159 4.53 12.65 -2.07
C ASP A 159 5.15 11.24 -2.12
N TRP A 160 4.85 10.39 -1.12
CA TRP A 160 5.46 9.07 -0.96
C TRP A 160 4.41 7.96 -0.94
N SER A 161 4.48 7.03 -1.89
CA SER A 161 3.60 5.85 -1.96
C SER A 161 4.11 4.72 -1.07
N LEU A 162 3.24 4.21 -0.20
CA LEU A 162 3.51 3.04 0.62
C LEU A 162 3.08 1.72 -0.03
N ALA A 163 2.68 1.72 -1.30
CA ALA A 163 2.14 0.54 -1.99
C ALA A 163 3.00 -0.72 -1.77
N SER A 164 4.32 -0.57 -1.84
CA SER A 164 5.27 -1.65 -1.57
C SER A 164 5.15 -2.19 -0.14
N ASN A 165 5.06 -1.32 0.87
CA ASN A 165 4.96 -1.72 2.27
C ASN A 165 3.64 -2.44 2.58
N TYR A 166 2.53 -1.95 2.03
CA TYR A 166 1.24 -2.63 2.13
C TYR A 166 1.26 -4.00 1.44
N GLY A 167 1.91 -4.11 0.27
CA GLY A 167 2.09 -5.39 -0.44
C GLY A 167 2.84 -6.42 0.40
N LYS A 168 3.94 -6.01 1.08
CA LYS A 168 4.72 -6.89 1.96
C LYS A 168 3.90 -7.47 3.11
N ILE A 169 3.08 -6.64 3.76
CA ILE A 169 2.19 -7.08 4.83
C ILE A 169 1.12 -8.02 4.25
N ALA A 170 0.52 -7.66 3.11
CA ALA A 170 -0.50 -8.47 2.45
C ALA A 170 0.01 -9.87 2.08
N VAL A 171 1.21 -9.99 1.50
CA VAL A 171 1.84 -11.30 1.22
C VAL A 171 1.81 -12.18 2.45
N LEU A 172 2.32 -11.68 3.57
CA LEU A 172 2.54 -12.47 4.77
C LEU A 172 1.22 -12.81 5.48
N THR A 173 0.28 -11.86 5.56
CA THR A 173 -1.04 -12.10 6.15
C THR A 173 -1.85 -13.12 5.36
N PHE A 174 -1.93 -12.98 4.02
CA PHE A 174 -2.69 -13.93 3.20
C PHE A 174 -1.98 -15.28 3.04
N SER A 175 -0.65 -15.31 2.98
CA SER A 175 0.12 -16.57 3.00
C SER A 175 -0.12 -17.34 4.29
N TYR A 176 -0.08 -16.66 5.43
CA TYR A 176 -0.33 -17.26 6.73
C TYR A 176 -1.78 -17.76 6.85
N TRP A 177 -2.74 -16.96 6.40
CA TRP A 177 -4.17 -17.30 6.50
C TRP A 177 -4.55 -18.51 5.63
N VAL A 178 -4.08 -18.55 4.38
CA VAL A 178 -4.37 -19.69 3.49
C VAL A 178 -3.66 -20.97 3.95
N GLY A 179 -2.48 -20.83 4.56
CA GLY A 179 -1.68 -21.93 5.05
C GLY A 179 -0.88 -22.62 3.96
N LEU A 180 0.24 -23.26 4.35
CA LEU A 180 1.19 -23.84 3.40
C LEU A 180 0.56 -24.95 2.54
N GLU A 181 -0.27 -25.79 3.14
CA GLU A 181 -0.90 -26.95 2.51
C GLU A 181 -1.92 -26.58 1.43
N ASN A 182 -2.55 -25.40 1.52
CA ASN A 182 -3.54 -24.94 0.55
C ASN A 182 -2.94 -24.01 -0.52
N GLY A 183 -1.60 -23.93 -0.61
CA GLY A 183 -0.92 -23.06 -1.58
C GLY A 183 -0.77 -21.61 -1.11
N GLY A 184 -0.54 -21.39 0.20
CA GLY A 184 -0.39 -20.06 0.79
C GLY A 184 0.65 -19.17 0.09
N VAL A 185 1.72 -19.74 -0.47
CA VAL A 185 2.72 -18.98 -1.24
C VAL A 185 2.11 -18.35 -2.49
N ILE A 186 1.30 -19.11 -3.23
CA ILE A 186 0.63 -18.63 -4.45
C ILE A 186 -0.41 -17.58 -4.08
N ALA A 187 -1.19 -17.83 -3.03
CA ALA A 187 -2.18 -16.88 -2.52
C ALA A 187 -1.55 -15.56 -2.06
N GLY A 188 -0.42 -15.61 -1.35
CA GLY A 188 0.31 -14.43 -0.90
C GLY A 188 0.93 -13.61 -2.03
N LEU A 189 1.51 -14.27 -3.03
CA LEU A 189 2.03 -13.60 -4.22
C LEU A 189 0.91 -12.94 -5.04
N ALA A 190 -0.22 -13.65 -5.20
CA ALA A 190 -1.40 -13.12 -5.87
C ALA A 190 -1.98 -11.91 -5.15
N SER A 191 -2.17 -12.01 -3.83
CA SER A 191 -2.70 -10.90 -3.01
C SER A 191 -1.76 -9.70 -3.01
N CYS A 192 -0.44 -9.93 -3.05
CA CYS A 192 0.56 -8.88 -3.17
C CYS A 192 0.40 -8.08 -4.46
N GLY A 193 0.39 -8.78 -5.60
CA GLY A 193 0.26 -8.16 -6.91
C GLY A 193 -1.05 -7.37 -6.98
N LEU A 194 -2.15 -7.98 -6.53
CA LEU A 194 -3.45 -7.32 -6.48
C LEU A 194 -3.44 -6.07 -5.60
N MET A 195 -2.88 -6.13 -4.39
CA MET A 195 -2.79 -4.99 -3.48
C MET A 195 -1.91 -3.88 -4.07
N MET A 196 -0.73 -4.19 -4.61
CA MET A 196 0.13 -3.20 -5.24
C MET A 196 -0.56 -2.52 -6.42
N SER A 197 -1.19 -3.28 -7.33
CA SER A 197 -1.91 -2.71 -8.48
C SER A 197 -3.03 -1.76 -8.06
N ILE A 198 -3.81 -2.10 -7.02
CA ILE A 198 -4.86 -1.22 -6.50
C ILE A 198 -4.25 0.07 -5.93
N LEU A 199 -3.22 -0.05 -5.09
CA LEU A 199 -2.61 1.08 -4.40
C LEU A 199 -1.87 2.01 -5.36
N ASP A 200 -1.18 1.46 -6.37
CA ASP A 200 -0.52 2.24 -7.41
C ASP A 200 -1.53 2.97 -8.29
N THR A 201 -2.62 2.30 -8.69
CA THR A 201 -3.71 2.93 -9.46
C THR A 201 -4.36 4.07 -8.67
N ALA A 202 -4.63 3.86 -7.38
CA ALA A 202 -5.21 4.88 -6.51
C ALA A 202 -4.25 6.07 -6.27
N SER A 203 -2.95 5.80 -6.18
CA SER A 203 -1.92 6.84 -6.04
C SER A 203 -1.79 7.66 -7.32
N ALA A 204 -1.75 7.00 -8.47
CA ALA A 204 -1.71 7.64 -9.78
C ALA A 204 -2.94 8.52 -10.01
N LEU A 205 -4.14 8.00 -9.75
CA LEU A 205 -5.39 8.77 -9.87
C LEU A 205 -5.39 10.01 -8.97
N MET A 206 -4.86 9.90 -7.75
CA MET A 206 -4.73 11.05 -6.84
C MET A 206 -3.74 12.10 -7.36
N GLY A 207 -2.62 11.64 -7.93
CA GLY A 207 -1.65 12.51 -8.60
C GLY A 207 -2.28 13.24 -9.79
N ASP A 208 -2.99 12.50 -10.64
CA ASP A 208 -3.71 13.04 -11.78
C ASP A 208 -4.75 14.08 -11.34
N PHE A 209 -5.56 13.78 -10.31
CA PHE A 209 -6.50 14.76 -9.76
C PHE A 209 -5.83 16.01 -9.18
N LYS A 210 -4.67 15.88 -8.54
CA LYS A 210 -3.89 17.04 -8.05
C LYS A 210 -3.41 17.90 -9.23
N ILE A 211 -2.92 17.30 -10.29
CA ILE A 211 -2.51 17.99 -11.52
C ILE A 211 -3.71 18.60 -12.24
N GLY A 212 -4.83 17.89 -12.32
CA GLY A 212 -6.09 18.33 -12.92
C GLY A 212 -6.67 19.53 -12.20
N TYR A 213 -6.63 19.50 -10.87
CA TYR A 213 -6.99 20.64 -10.04
C TYR A 213 -6.10 21.86 -10.37
N LEU A 214 -4.78 21.69 -10.43
CA LEU A 214 -3.85 22.78 -10.77
C LEU A 214 -4.02 23.31 -12.21
N THR A 215 -4.45 22.46 -13.15
CA THR A 215 -4.62 22.81 -14.57
C THR A 215 -6.06 23.15 -14.96
N LEU A 216 -6.98 23.22 -13.99
CA LEU A 216 -8.42 23.40 -14.22
C LEU A 216 -9.06 22.34 -15.14
N THR A 217 -8.45 21.15 -15.24
CA THR A 217 -8.96 20.04 -16.05
C THR A 217 -10.06 19.29 -15.30
N SER A 218 -11.13 18.89 -16.00
CA SER A 218 -12.27 18.19 -15.42
C SER A 218 -11.88 16.81 -14.83
N PRO A 219 -12.26 16.49 -13.57
CA PRO A 219 -11.95 15.21 -12.92
C PRO A 219 -12.54 14.01 -13.63
N ARG A 220 -13.69 14.19 -14.30
CA ARG A 220 -14.35 13.14 -15.08
C ARG A 220 -13.48 12.70 -16.25
N SER A 221 -12.91 13.67 -16.98
CA SER A 221 -12.07 13.38 -18.15
C SER A 221 -10.81 12.61 -17.75
N MET A 222 -10.21 12.93 -16.60
CA MET A 222 -9.05 12.21 -16.08
C MET A 222 -9.40 10.77 -15.70
N PHE A 223 -10.50 10.57 -14.95
CA PHE A 223 -10.96 9.23 -14.59
C PHE A 223 -11.23 8.35 -15.83
N PHE A 224 -11.93 8.88 -16.83
CA PHE A 224 -12.19 8.14 -18.07
C PHE A 224 -10.90 7.87 -18.86
N SER A 225 -9.97 8.82 -18.93
CA SER A 225 -8.67 8.62 -19.58
C SER A 225 -7.87 7.51 -18.92
N GLN A 226 -7.87 7.43 -17.58
CA GLN A 226 -7.18 6.37 -16.85
C GLN A 226 -7.87 5.01 -17.00
N LEU A 227 -9.21 4.99 -17.05
CA LEU A 227 -9.98 3.76 -17.32
C LEU A 227 -9.67 3.21 -18.72
N ILE A 228 -9.62 4.08 -19.74
CA ILE A 228 -9.32 3.70 -21.12
C ILE A 228 -7.84 3.29 -21.24
N GLY A 229 -6.93 4.01 -20.57
CA GLY A 229 -5.52 3.66 -20.52
C GLY A 229 -5.26 2.30 -19.87
N THR A 230 -5.94 1.99 -18.76
CA THR A 230 -5.84 0.68 -18.11
C THR A 230 -6.46 -0.43 -18.96
N ALA A 231 -7.59 -0.17 -19.63
CA ALA A 231 -8.19 -1.13 -20.56
C ALA A 231 -7.27 -1.47 -21.75
N MET A 232 -6.62 -0.46 -22.35
CA MET A 232 -5.66 -0.66 -23.43
C MET A 232 -4.35 -1.34 -22.98
N ALA A 233 -3.93 -1.13 -21.73
CA ALA A 233 -2.73 -1.76 -21.21
C ALA A 233 -2.91 -3.27 -20.95
N VAL A 234 -4.16 -3.72 -20.78
CA VAL A 234 -4.51 -5.13 -20.49
C VAL A 234 -4.88 -5.91 -21.77
N SER A 235 -5.29 -5.23 -22.84
CA SER A 235 -5.58 -5.80 -24.16
C SER A 235 -4.33 -6.03 -24.99
#